data_AF-A0A6V7KJM5-F1
#
_entry.id   AF-A0A6V7KJM5-F1
#
_cell.length_a   1.000
_cell.length_b   1.000
_cell.length_c   1.000
_cell.angle_alpha   90.00
_cell.angle_beta   90.00
_cell.angle_gamma   90.00
#
_symmetry.space_group_name_H-M   'P 1'
#
loop_
_entity.id
_entity.type
_entity.pdbx_description
1 polymer ?
#
loop_
_entity_poly.entity_id
_entity_poly.type
_entity_poly.pdbx_seq_one_letter_code
_entity_poly.pdbx_strand_id
1 'polypeptide(L)' 'YKHKDMEDLEAKLQEAQSCRMRVIATDGVFSMDGNIAPLPEIIKLAKKYNAITFVDDCHATGFFGKTG' A
#
# COMPACT_ATOMS: atom_id res chain seq x y z
N TYR A 1 -7.54 -5.97 0.07
CA TYR A 1 -8.05 -5.67 -1.29
C TYR A 1 -7.53 -6.75 -2.21
N LYS A 2 -8.22 -7.05 -3.32
CA LYS A 2 -7.71 -8.02 -4.31
C LYS A 2 -6.29 -7.63 -4.75
N HIS A 3 -5.44 -8.62 -5.04
CA HIS A 3 -4.03 -8.38 -5.35
C HIS A 3 -3.89 -7.37 -6.51
N LYS A 4 -3.31 -6.19 -6.21
CA LYS A 4 -3.13 -5.05 -7.13
C LYS A 4 -4.40 -4.34 -7.64
N ASP A 5 -5.57 -4.60 -7.04
CA ASP A 5 -6.81 -3.94 -7.45
C ASP A 5 -7.02 -2.63 -6.67
N MET A 6 -6.75 -1.50 -7.31
CA MET A 6 -6.92 -0.17 -6.70
C MET A 6 -8.38 0.28 -6.65
N GLU A 7 -9.25 -0.26 -7.50
CA GLU A 7 -10.69 0.06 -7.48
C GLU A 7 -11.35 -0.60 -6.26
N ASP A 8 -11.00 -1.87 -5.98
CA ASP A 8 -11.43 -2.57 -4.76
C ASP A 8 -10.88 -1.88 -3.50
N LEU A 9 -9.63 -1.40 -3.54
CA LEU A 9 -9.05 -0.61 -2.45
C LEU A 9 -9.81 0.71 -2.24
N GLU A 10 -10.15 1.43 -3.31
CA GLU A 10 -10.91 2.67 -3.23
C GLU A 10 -12.33 2.44 -2.68
N ALA A 11 -13.02 1.39 -3.15
CA ALA A 11 -14.34 1.02 -2.63
C ALA A 11 -14.29 0.74 -1.12
N LYS A 12 -13.28 -0.01 -0.64
CA LYS A 12 -13.06 -0.27 0.78
C LYS A 12 -12.78 1.01 1.59
N LEU A 13 -12.02 1.95 1.02
CA LEU A 13 -11.75 3.24 1.66
C LEU A 13 -13.00 4.13 1.73
N GLN A 14 -13.89 4.03 0.74
CA GLN A 14 -15.19 4.70 0.74
C GLN A 14 -16.13 4.11 1.80
N GLU A 15 -16.24 2.77 1.87
CA GLU A 15 -17.00 2.07 2.91
C GLU A 15 -16.52 2.46 4.32
N ALA A 16 -15.20 2.58 4.50
CA ALA A 16 -14.57 2.92 5.77
C ALA A 16 -14.56 4.43 6.09
N GLN A 17 -15.24 5.29 5.32
CA GLN A 17 -15.26 6.74 5.59
C GLN A 17 -15.88 7.11 6.94
N SER A 18 -16.79 6.28 7.45
CA SER A 18 -17.42 6.46 8.76
C SER A 18 -16.48 6.12 9.92
N CYS A 19 -15.35 5.46 9.66
CA CYS A 19 -14.38 5.08 10.69
C CYS A 19 -13.46 6.25 11.05
N ARG A 20 -13.17 6.40 12.35
CA ARG A 20 -12.25 7.44 12.87
C ARG A 20 -10.83 7.30 12.32
N MET A 21 -10.37 6.07 12.12
CA MET A 21 -9.03 5.77 11.60
C MET A 21 -9.12 4.75 10.48
N ARG A 22 -8.33 4.96 9.44
CA ARG A 22 -8.20 4.06 8.29
C ARG A 22 -6.74 3.73 8.11
N VAL A 23 -6.43 2.44 8.00
CA VAL A 23 -5.07 1.97 7.78
C VAL A 23 -5.06 1.07 6.55
N ILE A 24 -4.20 1.39 5.59
CA ILE A 24 -3.92 0.57 4.42
C ILE A 24 -2.64 -0.19 4.73
N ALA A 25 -2.76 -1.49 5.04
CA ALA A 25 -1.61 -2.38 5.16
C ALA A 25 -1.30 -3.01 3.79
N THR A 26 -0.06 -2.87 3.32
CA THR A 26 0.41 -3.43 2.04
C THR A 26 1.85 -3.92 2.18
N ASP A 27 2.22 -4.98 1.49
CA ASP A 27 3.60 -5.45 1.44
C ASP A 27 4.41 -4.57 0.46
N GLY A 28 5.49 -3.97 0.93
CA GLY A 28 6.30 -3.01 0.18
C GLY A 28 7.09 -3.62 -0.97
N VAL A 29 7.45 -4.90 -0.82
CA VAL A 29 8.25 -5.66 -1.79
C VAL A 29 7.68 -7.07 -1.93
N PHE A 30 7.00 -7.33 -3.04
CA PHE A 30 6.79 -8.70 -3.51
C PHE A 30 8.11 -9.19 -4.13
N SER A 31 9.04 -9.58 -3.26
CA SER A 31 10.43 -9.96 -3.58
C SER A 31 10.57 -11.22 -4.42
N MET A 32 9.47 -11.91 -4.72
CA MET A 32 9.51 -13.11 -5.56
C MET A 32 9.46 -12.82 -7.08
N ASP A 33 8.96 -11.66 -7.51
CA ASP A 33 8.68 -11.40 -8.94
C ASP A 33 9.15 -10.03 -9.48
N GLY A 34 9.84 -9.20 -8.68
CA GLY A 34 10.26 -7.86 -9.12
C GLY A 34 9.10 -6.91 -9.45
N ASN A 35 7.88 -7.30 -9.06
CA ASN A 35 6.68 -6.52 -9.23
C ASN A 35 6.57 -5.52 -8.08
N ILE A 36 7.07 -4.31 -8.31
CA ILE A 36 6.89 -3.15 -7.43
C ILE A 36 5.39 -3.00 -7.16
N ALA A 37 4.97 -3.07 -5.89
CA ALA A 37 3.59 -2.73 -5.52
C ALA A 37 3.28 -1.33 -6.09
N PRO A 38 2.05 -1.02 -6.53
CA PRO A 38 1.70 0.31 -7.04
C PRO A 38 1.63 1.33 -5.89
N LEU A 39 2.73 1.50 -5.16
CA LEU A 39 2.92 2.41 -4.04
C LEU A 39 2.50 3.84 -4.40
N PRO A 40 2.79 4.39 -5.61
CA PRO A 40 2.29 5.70 -5.99
C PRO A 40 0.77 5.81 -5.94
N GLU A 41 0.06 4.77 -6.38
CA GLU A 41 -1.41 4.74 -6.41
C GLU A 41 -2.00 4.55 -5.02
N ILE A 42 -1.40 3.65 -4.22
CA ILE A 42 -1.77 3.44 -2.81
C ILE A 42 -1.58 4.72 -2.00
N ILE A 43 -0.46 5.42 -2.17
CA ILE A 43 -0.19 6.70 -1.49
C ILE A 43 -1.20 7.77 -1.93
N LYS A 44 -1.56 7.82 -3.22
CA LYS A 44 -2.54 8.76 -3.74
C LYS A 44 -3.92 8.53 -3.11
N LEU A 45 -4.35 7.28 -3.02
CA LEU A 45 -5.61 6.90 -2.36
C LEU A 45 -5.56 7.15 -0.85
N ALA A 46 -4.47 6.81 -0.19
CA ALA A 46 -4.27 7.08 1.23
C ALA A 46 -4.42 8.57 1.55
N LYS A 47 -3.80 9.44 0.75
CA LYS A 47 -3.95 10.90 0.88
C LYS A 47 -5.39 11.36 0.61
N LYS A 48 -6.02 10.85 -0.45
CA LYS A 48 -7.40 11.20 -0.83
C LYS A 48 -8.40 10.88 0.29
N TYR A 49 -8.21 9.76 0.98
CA TYR A 49 -9.11 9.27 2.01
C TYR A 49 -8.59 9.47 3.43
N ASN A 50 -7.53 10.26 3.64
CA ASN A 50 -6.90 10.50 4.94
C ASN A 50 -6.68 9.19 5.72
N ALA A 51 -6.07 8.20 5.05
CA ALA A 51 -5.72 6.91 5.60
C ALA A 51 -4.21 6.84 5.84
N ILE A 52 -3.82 6.09 6.87
CA ILE A 52 -2.43 5.78 7.20
C ILE A 52 -1.98 4.62 6.34
N THR A 53 -0.86 4.75 5.64
CA THR A 53 -0.27 3.62 4.90
C THR A 53 0.76 2.92 5.78
N PHE A 54 0.53 1.64 6.06
CA PHE A 54 1.49 0.74 6.69
C PHE A 54 2.10 -0.14 5.60
N VAL A 55 3.40 -0.03 5.40
CA VAL A 55 4.13 -0.81 4.42
C VAL A 55 4.98 -1.82 5.18
N ASP A 56 4.65 -3.10 5.06
CA ASP A 56 5.49 -4.16 5.61
C ASP A 56 6.66 -4.41 4.67
N ASP A 57 7.87 -4.18 5.17
CA ASP A 57 9.11 -4.28 4.42
C ASP A 57 10.02 -5.41 4.94
N CYS A 58 9.43 -6.56 5.25
CA CYS A 58 10.19 -7.75 5.66
C CYS A 58 11.19 -8.27 4.59
N HIS A 59 11.28 -7.67 3.39
CA HIS A 59 12.17 -8.13 2.31
C HIS A 59 13.10 -7.07 1.69
N ALA A 60 13.05 -5.76 2.02
CA ALA A 60 14.02 -4.79 1.47
C ALA A 60 15.24 -4.51 2.35
N THR A 61 15.52 -5.29 3.39
CA THR A 61 16.83 -5.23 4.05
C THR A 61 17.88 -5.87 3.13
N GLY A 62 18.44 -5.09 2.20
CA GLY A 62 19.71 -5.39 1.54
C GLY A 62 19.78 -5.32 0.00
N PHE A 63 18.75 -4.89 -0.74
CA PHE A 63 18.80 -4.96 -2.22
C PHE A 63 18.23 -3.78 -3.03
N PHE A 64 17.57 -2.78 -2.44
CA PHE A 64 17.04 -1.63 -3.21
C PHE A 64 17.45 -0.27 -2.64
N GLY A 65 18.44 0.34 -3.28
CA GLY A 65 18.93 1.69 -3.00
C GLY A 65 20.43 1.79 -3.29
N LYS A 66 20.97 3.00 -3.44
CA LYS A 66 22.43 3.20 -3.60
C LYS A 66 23.24 2.74 -2.36
N THR A 67 22.60 2.31 -1.29
CA THR A 67 23.24 1.98 0.00
C THR A 67 22.75 0.70 0.68
N GLY A 68 21.91 -0.12 0.03
CA GLY A 68 21.44 -1.40 0.57
C GLY A 68 20.23 -1.29 1.49
#